data_AF-A0A1C5MKZ9-F1
#
_entry.id   AF-A0A1C5MKZ9-F1
#
_cell.length_a   1.000
_cell.length_b   1.000
_cell.length_c   1.000
_cell.angle_alpha   90.00
_cell.angle_beta   90.00
_cell.angle_gamma   90.00
#
_symmetry.space_group_name_H-M   'P 1'
#
loop_
_entity.id
_entity.type
_entity.pdbx_description
1 polymer ?
#
loop_
_entity_poly.entity_id
_entity_poly.type
_entity_poly.pdbx_seq_one_letter_code
_entity_poly.pdbx_strand_id
1 'polypeptide(L)'
;MDQQREKASAIAHEFVVYQESEQSDIKAEEKVFDALWQSIYDVCKLINFGIIDDITQEEFEEAYSWLKATQSLTEDYQDFELEF
;
A
#
# COMPACT_ATOMS: atom_id res chain seq x y z
N MET A 1 -31.89 1.36 -12.23
CA MET A 1 -30.49 0.91 -12.07
C MET A 1 -29.60 2.04 -11.57
N ASP A 2 -29.73 3.27 -12.09
CA ASP A 2 -28.89 4.40 -11.66
C ASP A 2 -29.10 4.80 -10.19
N GLN A 3 -30.35 4.80 -9.72
CA GLN A 3 -30.67 5.12 -8.32
C GLN A 3 -30.14 4.09 -7.30
N GLN A 4 -29.84 2.87 -7.73
CA GLN A 4 -29.20 1.86 -6.86
C GLN A 4 -27.69 2.07 -6.82
N ARG A 5 -27.07 2.46 -7.94
CA ARG A 5 -25.63 2.77 -8.00
C ARG A 5 -25.30 4.01 -7.18
N GLU A 6 -26.08 5.08 -7.30
CA GLU A 6 -25.88 6.31 -6.52
C GLU A 6 -25.97 6.06 -5.01
N LYS A 7 -26.96 5.27 -4.55
CA LYS A 7 -27.08 4.90 -3.14
C LYS A 7 -25.92 4.02 -2.67
N ALA A 8 -25.50 3.05 -3.48
CA ALA A 8 -24.35 2.21 -3.16
C ALA A 8 -23.06 3.05 -3.07
N SER A 9 -22.87 4.00 -3.99
CA SER A 9 -21.75 4.94 -3.97
C SER A 9 -21.78 5.83 -2.73
N ALA A 10 -22.93 6.41 -2.37
CA ALA A 10 -23.04 7.26 -1.18
C ALA A 10 -22.67 6.49 0.10
N ILE A 11 -23.14 5.26 0.23
CA ILE A 11 -22.79 4.39 1.37
C ILE A 11 -21.29 4.07 1.36
N ALA A 12 -20.71 3.77 0.19
CA ALA A 12 -19.28 3.48 0.10
C ALA A 12 -18.41 4.68 0.52
N HIS A 13 -18.81 5.92 0.22
CA HIS A 13 -18.09 7.12 0.64
C HIS A 13 -18.12 7.35 2.17
N GLU A 14 -19.06 6.73 2.88
CA GLU A 14 -19.11 6.75 4.34
C GLU A 14 -18.23 5.66 4.98
N PHE A 15 -17.73 4.70 4.20
CA PHE A 15 -16.86 3.67 4.72
C PHE A 15 -15.47 4.24 4.99
N VAL A 16 -14.98 4.02 6.22
CA VAL A 16 -13.61 4.38 6.62
C VAL A 16 -12.59 3.81 5.63
N VAL A 17 -12.79 2.59 5.16
CA VAL A 17 -11.89 1.94 4.18
C VAL A 17 -11.79 2.74 2.87
N TYR A 18 -12.90 3.32 2.40
CA TYR A 18 -12.88 4.16 1.20
C TYR A 18 -12.20 5.52 1.47
N GLN A 19 -12.50 6.15 2.60
CA GLN A 19 -11.88 7.42 2.99
C GLN A 19 -10.36 7.30 3.20
N GLU A 20 -9.90 6.19 3.76
CA GLU A 20 -8.46 5.89 3.89
C GLU A 20 -7.82 5.63 2.52
N SER A 21 -8.53 4.97 1.60
CA SER A 21 -8.07 4.78 0.22
C SER A 21 -7.92 6.11 -0.53
N GLU A 22 -8.91 7.01 -0.47
CA GLU A 22 -8.83 8.32 -1.12
C GLU A 22 -7.70 9.19 -0.53
N GLN A 23 -7.51 9.14 0.79
CA GLN A 23 -6.36 9.79 1.43
C GLN A 23 -5.03 9.17 0.99
N SER A 24 -4.99 7.86 0.76
CA SER A 24 -3.82 7.18 0.22
C SER A 24 -3.50 7.66 -1.19
N ASP A 25 -4.51 7.85 -2.05
CA ASP A 25 -4.33 8.38 -3.40
C ASP A 25 -3.78 9.82 -3.38
N ILE A 26 -4.31 10.68 -2.50
CA ILE A 26 -3.81 12.05 -2.30
C ILE A 26 -2.36 12.04 -1.80
N LYS A 27 -2.05 11.19 -0.82
CA LYS A 27 -0.67 11.02 -0.33
C LYS A 27 0.25 10.50 -1.44
N ALA A 28 -0.25 9.68 -2.36
CA ALA A 28 0.53 9.23 -3.51
C ALA A 28 0.89 10.36 -4.49
N GLU A 29 0.03 11.38 -4.62
CA GLU A 29 0.33 12.59 -5.40
C GLU A 29 1.34 13.51 -4.69
N GLU A 30 1.23 13.65 -3.36
CA GLU A 30 2.09 14.57 -2.58
C GLU A 30 3.44 13.97 -2.18
N LYS A 31 3.47 12.67 -1.88
CA LYS A 31 4.65 11.93 -1.37
C LYS A 31 4.92 10.70 -2.23
N VAL A 32 5.22 10.95 -3.50
CA VAL A 32 5.41 9.93 -4.54
C VAL A 32 6.40 8.84 -4.11
N PHE A 33 7.49 9.20 -3.42
CA PHE A 33 8.49 8.24 -2.99
C PHE A 33 7.97 7.32 -1.87
N ASP A 34 7.34 7.89 -0.84
CA ASP A 34 6.74 7.15 0.26
C ASP A 34 5.63 6.22 -0.21
N ALA A 35 4.80 6.67 -1.16
CA ALA A 35 3.76 5.85 -1.75
C ALA A 35 4.31 4.67 -2.57
N LEU A 36 5.41 4.89 -3.32
CA LEU A 36 6.13 3.80 -3.99
C LEU A 36 6.68 2.80 -2.98
N TRP A 37 7.37 3.32 -1.95
CA TRP A 37 7.97 2.48 -0.91
C TRP A 37 6.91 1.65 -0.18
N GLN A 38 5.80 2.27 0.22
CA GLN A 38 4.67 1.60 0.86
C GLN A 38 4.05 0.55 -0.07
N SER A 39 3.87 0.84 -1.36
CA SER A 39 3.29 -0.13 -2.31
C SER A 39 4.14 -1.39 -2.42
N ILE A 40 5.47 -1.27 -2.42
CA ILE A 40 6.39 -2.43 -2.43
C ILE A 40 6.33 -3.18 -1.09
N TYR A 41 6.28 -2.46 0.03
CA TYR A 41 6.11 -3.06 1.36
C TYR A 41 4.81 -3.87 1.47
N ASP A 42 3.69 -3.31 1.00
CA ASP A 42 2.38 -3.96 1.03
C ASP A 42 2.40 -5.26 0.22
N VAL A 43 3.00 -5.27 -0.98
CA VAL A 43 3.16 -6.50 -1.77
C VAL A 43 4.03 -7.54 -1.05
N CYS A 44 5.17 -7.13 -0.47
CA CYS A 44 6.01 -8.02 0.32
C CYS A 44 5.23 -8.65 1.49
N LYS A 45 4.37 -7.86 2.14
CA LYS A 45 3.53 -8.32 3.25
C LYS A 45 2.47 -9.32 2.80
N LEU A 46 1.84 -9.08 1.64
CA LEU A 46 0.88 -10.02 1.04
C LEU A 46 1.53 -11.36 0.67
N ILE A 47 2.77 -11.34 0.16
CA ILE A 47 3.56 -12.56 -0.09
C ILE A 47 3.83 -13.29 1.22
N ASN A 48 4.27 -12.57 2.26
CA ASN A 48 4.56 -13.16 3.56
C ASN A 48 3.33 -13.81 4.22
N PHE A 49 2.14 -13.25 4.02
CA PHE A 49 0.88 -13.85 4.46
C PHE A 49 0.38 -15.00 3.58
N GLY A 50 1.09 -15.35 2.50
CA GLY A 50 0.66 -16.37 1.55
C GLY A 50 -0.60 -16.00 0.77
N ILE A 51 -0.88 -14.70 0.62
CA ILE A 51 -2.02 -14.20 -0.16
C ILE A 51 -1.67 -14.13 -1.65
N ILE A 52 -0.40 -13.83 -1.97
CA ILE A 52 0.15 -13.81 -3.32
C ILE A 52 1.32 -14.81 -3.37
N ASP A 53 1.30 -15.74 -4.33
CA ASP A 53 2.32 -16.76 -4.56
C ASP A 53 2.98 -16.68 -5.94
N ASP A 54 2.56 -15.72 -6.77
CA ASP A 54 3.08 -15.47 -8.12
C ASP A 54 4.45 -14.76 -8.15
N ILE A 55 5.07 -14.50 -6.99
CA ILE A 55 6.39 -13.88 -6.86
C ILE A 55 7.37 -14.89 -6.27
N THR A 56 8.53 -15.03 -6.90
CA THR A 56 9.57 -15.95 -6.44
C THR A 56 10.25 -15.44 -5.18
N GLN A 57 10.89 -16.35 -4.43
CA GLN A 57 11.67 -16.00 -3.25
C GLN A 57 12.79 -14.99 -3.55
N GLU A 58 13.42 -15.08 -4.73
CA GLU A 58 14.49 -14.17 -5.15
C GLU A 58 13.96 -12.74 -5.37
N GLU A 59 12.82 -12.60 -6.05
CA GLU A 59 12.17 -11.31 -6.28
C GLU A 59 11.70 -10.67 -4.95
N PHE A 60 11.21 -11.48 -4.01
CA PHE A 60 10.89 -11.01 -2.67
C PHE A 60 12.13 -10.49 -1.94
N GLU A 61 13.25 -11.22 -1.96
CA GLU A 61 14.49 -10.83 -1.30
C GLU A 61 15.10 -9.56 -1.90
N GLU A 62 15.00 -9.37 -3.22
CA GLU A 62 15.38 -8.14 -3.91
C GLU A 62 14.54 -6.95 -3.43
N ALA A 63 13.22 -7.09 -3.46
CA ALA A 63 12.29 -6.05 -3.00
C ALA A 63 12.52 -5.70 -1.51
N TYR A 64 12.68 -6.70 -0.65
CA TYR A 64 12.95 -6.50 0.78
C TYR A 64 14.28 -5.79 1.04
N SER A 65 15.33 -6.15 0.29
CA SER A 65 16.63 -5.50 0.39
C SER A 65 16.55 -4.03 -0.05
N TRP A 66 15.80 -3.75 -1.11
CA TRP A 66 15.54 -2.39 -1.59
C TRP A 66 14.76 -1.56 -0.55
N LEU A 67 13.73 -2.12 0.08
CA LEU A 67 12.96 -1.46 1.14
C LEU A 67 13.87 -1.00 2.28
N LYS A 68 14.73 -1.90 2.78
CA LYS A 68 15.71 -1.57 3.84
C LYS A 68 16.70 -0.49 3.43
N ALA A 69 17.26 -0.62 2.23
CA ALA A 69 18.29 0.31 1.75
C ALA A 69 17.74 1.73 1.56
N THR A 70 16.45 1.85 1.28
CA THR A 70 15.81 3.11 0.93
C THR A 70 14.89 3.67 2.00
N GLN A 71 14.66 2.94 3.11
CA GLN A 71 13.78 3.36 4.20
C GLN A 71 14.12 4.76 4.76
N SER A 72 15.40 5.07 4.91
CA SER A 72 15.86 6.38 5.40
C SER A 72 15.56 7.55 4.46
N LEU A 73 15.18 7.26 3.21
CA LEU A 73 14.79 8.27 2.21
C LEU A 73 13.31 8.61 2.27
N THR A 74 12.50 7.79 2.95
CA THR A 74 11.07 8.08 3.16
C THR A 74 10.88 9.24 4.13
N GLU A 75 9.73 9.88 4.12
CA GLU A 75 9.37 10.90 5.11
C GLU A 75 8.60 10.30 6.29
N ASP A 76 7.69 9.36 6.01
CA ASP A 76 6.73 8.81 6.98
C ASP A 76 7.16 7.43 7.52
N TYR A 77 8.12 6.75 6.89
CA TYR A 77 8.48 5.37 7.20
C TYR A 77 9.91 5.17 7.74
N GLN A 78 10.64 6.23 8.06
CA GLN A 78 12.04 6.15 8.49
C GLN A 78 12.25 5.25 9.71
N ASP A 79 11.33 5.33 10.68
CA ASP A 79 11.36 4.57 11.93
C ASP A 79 10.41 3.35 11.91
N PHE A 80 9.86 3.02 10.74
CA PHE A 80 8.88 1.94 10.62
C PHE A 80 9.53 0.56 10.80
N GLU A 81 8.92 -0.33 11.59
CA GLU A 81 9.44 -1.69 11.73
C GLU A 81 8.94 -2.57 10.56
N LEU A 82 9.89 -3.07 9.78
CA LEU A 82 9.62 -4.04 8.71
C LEU A 82 9.31 -5.42 9.31
N GLU A 83 8.06 -5.62 9.73
CA GLU A 83 7.54 -6.91 10.19
C GLU A 83 7.22 -7.82 9.00
N PHE A 84 8.07 -8.83 8.78
CA PHE A 84 7.79 -9.99 7.92
C PHE A 84 8.04 -11.26 8.74
#